data_AF-A0A2W2EGA9-F1
#
_entry.id   AF-A0A2W2EGA9-F1
#
_cell.length_a   1.000
_cell.length_b   1.000
_cell.length_c   1.000
_cell.angle_alpha   90.00
_cell.angle_beta   90.00
_cell.angle_gamma   90.00
#
_symmetry.space_group_name_H-M   'P 1'
#
loop_
_entity.id
_entity.type
_entity.pdbx_description
1 polymer ?
#
loop_
_entity_poly.entity_id
_entity_poly.type
_entity_poly.pdbx_seq_one_letter_code
_entity_poly.pdbx_strand_id
1 'polypeptide(L)'
;MSSPVEDRLREALAEAGASLDESALRPLRAPERRRFQVDFRLLAAAGVVVVAGATVAVGLGGPGNEDRAVVASPPSPPTEMAVFLCTPASPGPSCQGRAITPSQTKALEIRLKGLPQVETVAFIDQATAYEGFRKTFAHNRKLLDEVKIADLPPSFRLKTRPGADPVQLDKSLRGVAGIQNIADLGAAAKWEPSSTADISVFLCNKDSAVPECGAEHETRDNGDQWITKEGKETTMAQRKAIRAKIDEMPEVKSYVFEDRKTVYENFRSEYADNERLLAATKVADMPEVFRIELKEESAEGDVVKELRRQPGVGRVVYSPCLFDLALAGRFGVFLEDDKVCTGDK
;
A
#
# COMPACT_ATOMS: atom_id res chain seq x y z
N MET A 1 47.66 27.72 10.34
CA MET A 1 47.81 28.68 11.45
C MET A 1 46.39 28.96 11.92
N SER A 2 46.00 28.38 13.05
CA SER A 2 44.66 28.54 13.64
C SER A 2 44.44 30.00 14.01
N SER A 3 43.18 30.46 13.94
CA SER A 3 42.84 31.84 14.30
C SER A 3 43.03 32.05 15.82
N PRO A 4 43.49 33.24 16.29
CA PRO A 4 43.55 33.56 17.72
C PRO A 4 42.21 33.39 18.46
N VAL A 5 41.10 33.37 17.71
CA VAL A 5 39.76 33.09 18.23
C VAL A 5 39.53 31.60 18.49
N GLU A 6 40.05 30.71 17.63
CA GLU A 6 39.95 29.26 17.84
C GLU A 6 40.80 28.81 19.03
N ASP A 7 41.97 29.41 19.22
CA ASP A 7 42.84 29.08 20.34
C ASP A 7 42.20 29.49 21.68
N ARG A 8 41.58 30.68 21.72
CA ARG A 8 40.79 31.13 22.88
C ARG A 8 39.58 30.26 23.16
N LEU A 9 38.90 29.79 22.12
CA LEU A 9 37.77 28.86 22.25
C LEU A 9 38.23 27.50 22.78
N ARG A 10 39.36 26.97 22.31
CA ARG A 10 39.93 25.72 22.82
C ARG A 10 40.36 25.84 24.28
N GLU A 11 40.96 26.97 24.66
CA GLU A 11 41.40 27.20 26.02
C GLU A 11 40.21 27.35 26.98
N ALA A 12 39.18 28.10 26.59
CA ALA A 12 37.93 28.21 27.36
C ALA A 12 37.20 26.87 27.50
N LEU A 13 37.20 26.02 26.46
CA LEU A 13 36.59 24.69 26.50
C LEU A 13 37.41 23.71 27.34
N ALA A 14 38.74 23.82 27.34
CA ALA A 14 39.63 23.01 28.18
C ALA A 14 39.48 23.37 29.66
N GLU A 15 39.36 24.65 29.98
CA GLU A 15 39.13 25.14 31.35
C GLU A 15 37.73 24.75 31.87
N ALA A 16 36.70 24.84 31.01
CA ALA A 16 35.37 24.34 31.32
C ALA A 16 35.34 22.81 31.53
N GLY A 17 36.14 22.06 30.78
CA GLY A 17 36.28 20.61 30.96
C GLY A 17 36.99 20.21 32.25
N ALA A 18 37.98 20.99 32.69
CA ALA A 18 38.76 20.72 33.90
C ALA A 18 38.01 21.01 35.21
N SER A 19 36.90 21.74 35.16
CA SER A 19 36.04 22.05 36.32
C SER A 19 34.89 21.07 36.52
N LEU A 20 34.76 20.05 35.65
CA LEU A 20 33.77 19.00 35.81
C LEU A 20 34.27 17.93 36.79
N ASP A 21 33.58 17.84 37.93
CA ASP A 21 33.74 16.73 38.87
C ASP A 21 33.16 15.45 38.25
N GLU A 22 34.03 14.49 37.89
CA GLU A 22 33.63 13.19 37.34
C GLU A 22 32.69 12.42 38.29
N SER A 23 32.72 12.70 39.59
CA SER A 23 31.82 12.07 40.56
C SER A 23 30.38 12.65 40.53
N ALA A 24 30.18 13.80 39.89
CA ALA A 24 28.86 14.38 39.61
C ALA A 24 28.25 13.85 38.30
N LEU A 25 29.04 13.17 37.46
CA LEU A 25 28.55 12.53 36.24
C LEU A 25 27.87 11.21 36.59
N ARG A 26 26.53 11.24 36.65
CA ARG A 26 25.74 10.00 36.68
C ARG A 26 26.09 9.18 35.44
N PRO A 27 26.52 7.90 35.58
CA PRO A 27 26.68 7.05 34.42
C PRO A 27 25.31 6.93 33.74
N LEU A 28 25.26 7.30 32.46
CA LEU A 28 24.11 7.02 31.62
C LEU A 28 23.93 5.50 31.62
N ARG A 29 22.91 5.00 32.33
CA ARG A 29 22.45 3.63 32.15
C ARG A 29 22.14 3.48 30.67
N ALA A 30 22.88 2.60 29.99
CA ALA A 30 22.48 2.13 28.68
C ALA A 30 21.01 1.71 28.79
N PRO A 31 20.11 2.18 27.90
CA PRO A 31 18.72 1.78 27.97
C PRO A 31 18.69 0.27 27.89
N GLU A 32 18.21 -0.34 28.97
CA GLU A 32 17.87 -1.74 29.03
C GLU A 32 17.07 -2.00 27.75
N ARG A 33 17.55 -2.88 26.88
CA ARG A 33 16.78 -3.32 25.72
C ARG A 33 15.52 -3.98 26.27
N ARG A 34 14.49 -3.19 26.54
CA ARG A 34 13.11 -3.66 26.44
C ARG A 34 13.04 -4.19 25.03
N ARG A 35 13.09 -5.51 24.91
CA ARG A 35 12.51 -6.19 23.75
C ARG A 35 11.13 -5.58 23.66
N PHE A 36 10.95 -4.67 22.71
CA PHE A 36 9.65 -4.27 22.23
C PHE A 36 9.04 -5.58 21.72
N GLN A 37 8.39 -6.32 22.62
CA GLN A 37 7.34 -7.24 22.20
C GLN A 37 6.26 -6.30 21.71
N VAL A 38 6.33 -5.98 20.41
CA VAL A 38 5.19 -5.45 19.69
C VAL A 38 4.09 -6.47 19.95
N ASP A 39 3.05 -6.07 20.67
CA ASP A 39 1.90 -6.92 20.87
C ASP A 39 1.20 -7.00 19.50
N PHE A 40 1.55 -8.02 18.71
CA PHE A 40 0.99 -8.23 17.35
C PHE A 40 -0.53 -8.43 17.37
N ARG A 41 -1.15 -8.56 18.55
CA ARG A 41 -2.60 -8.57 18.72
C ARG A 41 -3.27 -7.24 18.33
N LEU A 42 -2.53 -6.13 18.31
CA LEU A 42 -3.02 -4.82 17.85
C LEU A 42 -2.74 -4.55 16.37
N LEU A 43 -2.14 -5.49 15.64
CA LEU A 43 -1.93 -5.44 14.18
C LEU A 43 -2.94 -6.30 13.42
N ALA A 44 -4.15 -6.47 13.96
CA ALA A 44 -5.29 -7.03 13.24
C ALA A 44 -6.20 -5.94 12.62
N ALA A 45 -5.78 -4.68 12.68
CA ALA A 45 -6.45 -3.58 12.00
C ALA A 45 -5.63 -3.11 10.79
N ALA A 46 -6.26 -3.25 9.63
CA ALA A 46 -5.92 -2.63 8.35
C ALA A 46 -4.62 -3.08 7.66
N GLY A 47 -4.81 -3.93 6.65
CA GLY A 47 -3.88 -4.08 5.54
C GLY A 47 -4.12 -5.38 4.82
N VAL A 48 -4.54 -5.32 3.56
CA VAL A 48 -4.02 -6.30 2.61
C VAL A 48 -2.51 -6.08 2.63
N VAL A 49 -1.79 -6.87 3.42
CA VAL A 49 -0.33 -6.83 3.42
C VAL A 49 0.10 -7.54 2.15
N VAL A 50 0.14 -6.79 1.04
CA VAL A 50 0.67 -7.29 -0.23
C VAL A 50 2.16 -7.53 -0.05
N VAL A 51 2.52 -8.76 0.30
CA VAL A 51 3.89 -9.25 0.14
C VAL A 51 3.92 -9.97 -1.19
N ALA A 52 4.73 -9.44 -2.12
CA ALA A 52 5.06 -10.14 -3.34
C ALA A 52 5.72 -11.48 -2.98
N GLY A 53 4.96 -12.57 -3.09
CA GLY A 53 5.47 -13.93 -2.98
C GLY A 53 6.45 -14.18 -4.12
N ALA A 54 7.73 -14.25 -3.80
CA ALA A 54 8.71 -14.81 -4.71
C ALA A 54 8.57 -16.33 -4.64
N THR A 55 7.80 -16.92 -5.55
CA THR A 55 7.69 -18.37 -5.68
C THR A 55 9.07 -18.95 -5.97
N VAL A 56 9.71 -19.57 -4.97
CA VAL A 56 10.87 -20.42 -5.20
C VAL A 56 10.36 -21.81 -5.48
N ALA A 57 10.34 -22.20 -6.76
CA ALA A 57 10.10 -23.59 -7.14
C ALA A 57 11.27 -24.45 -6.63
N VAL A 58 11.11 -25.07 -5.46
CA VAL A 58 12.06 -26.09 -4.97
C VAL A 58 11.65 -27.43 -5.59
N GLY A 59 12.34 -27.80 -6.66
CA GLY A 59 12.24 -29.12 -7.27
C GLY A 59 12.72 -30.21 -6.32
N LEU A 60 11.94 -31.30 -6.25
CA LEU A 60 12.26 -32.53 -5.54
C LEU A 60 13.52 -33.18 -6.13
N GLY A 61 14.56 -33.35 -5.32
CA GLY A 61 15.77 -34.11 -5.66
C GLY A 61 16.24 -34.92 -4.45
N GLY A 62 16.35 -36.25 -4.61
CA GLY A 62 16.71 -37.21 -3.57
C GLY A 62 18.16 -37.12 -3.08
N PRO A 63 18.57 -38.01 -2.14
CA PRO A 63 19.82 -37.85 -1.40
C PRO A 63 21.01 -38.39 -2.20
N GLY A 64 21.99 -37.54 -2.48
CA GLY A 64 23.25 -37.96 -3.10
C GLY A 64 24.26 -36.83 -3.28
N ASN A 65 25.33 -36.89 -2.47
CA ASN A 65 26.60 -36.16 -2.51
C ASN A 65 26.64 -34.61 -2.51
N GLU A 66 27.38 -34.11 -1.52
CA GLU A 66 27.69 -32.71 -1.28
C GLU A 66 28.70 -32.17 -2.31
N ASP A 67 28.21 -31.75 -3.47
CA ASP A 67 28.79 -30.62 -4.20
C ASP A 67 27.73 -29.51 -4.20
N ARG A 68 27.83 -28.58 -3.23
CA ARG A 68 27.01 -27.37 -3.20
C ARG A 68 27.44 -26.44 -4.32
N ALA A 69 27.01 -26.74 -5.54
CA ALA A 69 26.77 -25.71 -6.53
C ALA A 69 25.70 -24.79 -5.93
N VAL A 70 26.12 -23.60 -5.46
CA VAL A 70 25.20 -22.50 -5.22
C VAL A 70 24.59 -22.22 -6.58
N VAL A 71 23.40 -22.76 -6.84
CA VAL A 71 22.60 -22.36 -8.00
C VAL A 71 22.32 -20.88 -7.75
N ALA A 72 23.13 -20.02 -8.36
CA ALA A 72 22.87 -18.60 -8.36
C ALA A 72 21.45 -18.44 -8.93
N SER A 73 20.53 -17.94 -8.10
CA SER A 73 19.18 -17.65 -8.58
C SER A 73 19.31 -16.79 -9.82
N PRO A 74 18.57 -17.10 -10.90
CA PRO A 74 18.62 -16.26 -12.10
C PRO A 74 18.30 -14.81 -11.70
N PRO A 75 18.98 -13.83 -12.31
CA PRO A 75 18.74 -12.43 -12.00
C PRO A 75 17.27 -12.08 -12.19
N SER A 76 16.73 -11.22 -11.32
CA SER A 76 15.35 -10.74 -11.44
C SER A 76 15.11 -10.17 -12.84
N PRO A 77 13.92 -10.39 -13.43
CA PRO A 77 13.62 -9.83 -14.74
C PRO A 77 13.61 -8.29 -14.71
N PRO A 78 13.94 -7.63 -15.84
CA PRO A 78 13.72 -6.19 -16.01
C PRO A 78 12.31 -5.78 -15.57
N THR A 79 12.22 -4.64 -14.91
CA THR A 79 10.97 -4.08 -14.40
C THR A 79 10.81 -2.65 -14.93
N GLU A 80 9.56 -2.25 -15.18
CA GLU A 80 9.24 -0.89 -15.57
C GLU A 80 8.87 -0.06 -14.33
N MET A 81 9.40 1.16 -14.26
CA MET A 81 9.10 2.09 -13.17
C MET A 81 8.70 3.46 -13.74
N ALA A 82 7.92 4.22 -12.98
CA ALA A 82 7.63 5.62 -13.27
C ALA A 82 8.13 6.51 -12.15
N VAL A 83 8.90 7.53 -12.49
CA VAL A 83 9.27 8.63 -11.59
C VAL A 83 8.39 9.81 -11.95
N PHE A 84 7.38 10.08 -11.13
CA PHE A 84 6.43 11.18 -11.33
C PHE A 84 6.99 12.48 -10.79
N LEU A 85 6.79 13.54 -11.55
CA LEU A 85 7.37 14.84 -11.28
C LEU A 85 6.38 15.76 -10.58
N CYS A 86 6.89 16.62 -9.71
CA CYS A 86 6.08 17.59 -9.01
C CYS A 86 5.36 18.54 -9.99
N THR A 87 4.08 18.79 -9.70
CA THR A 87 3.20 19.77 -10.31
C THR A 87 2.66 20.70 -9.21
N PRO A 88 1.99 21.81 -9.54
CA PRO A 88 1.34 22.65 -8.54
C PRO A 88 0.23 21.92 -7.76
N ALA A 89 -0.36 20.87 -8.36
CA ALA A 89 -1.39 20.05 -7.75
C ALA A 89 -0.82 18.85 -6.94
N SER A 90 0.49 18.60 -6.99
CA SER A 90 1.09 17.46 -6.31
C SER A 90 0.94 17.56 -4.79
N PRO A 91 0.39 16.52 -4.13
CA PRO A 91 0.28 16.49 -2.68
C PRO A 91 1.65 16.25 -2.03
N GLY A 92 1.79 16.69 -0.78
CA GLY A 92 2.91 16.31 0.08
C GLY A 92 4.10 17.28 0.12
N PRO A 93 5.00 17.10 1.10
CA PRO A 93 6.05 18.06 1.43
C PRO A 93 7.22 18.09 0.43
N SER A 94 7.43 17.02 -0.36
CA SER A 94 8.53 16.95 -1.34
C SER A 94 8.39 17.96 -2.47
N CYS A 95 7.14 18.28 -2.85
CA CYS A 95 6.85 19.20 -3.94
C CYS A 95 6.59 20.64 -3.47
N GLN A 96 6.21 20.85 -2.20
CA GLN A 96 5.91 22.18 -1.63
C GLN A 96 4.94 23.01 -2.49
N GLY A 97 4.00 22.34 -3.20
CA GLY A 97 3.06 22.98 -4.12
C GLY A 97 3.70 23.62 -5.37
N ARG A 98 4.93 23.21 -5.74
CA ARG A 98 5.65 23.77 -6.89
C ARG A 98 5.88 22.71 -7.96
N ALA A 99 5.74 23.14 -9.21
CA ALA A 99 6.17 22.35 -10.35
C ALA A 99 7.69 22.17 -10.38
N ILE A 100 8.15 21.03 -10.87
CA ILE A 100 9.56 20.85 -11.23
C ILE A 100 9.98 21.89 -12.29
N THR A 101 11.17 22.48 -12.15
CA THR A 101 11.68 23.43 -13.14
C THR A 101 12.32 22.70 -14.34
N PRO A 102 12.43 23.34 -15.51
CA PRO A 102 13.12 22.73 -16.67
C PRO A 102 14.57 22.32 -16.37
N SER A 103 15.29 23.08 -15.55
CA SER A 103 16.66 22.74 -15.14
C SER A 103 16.70 21.52 -14.22
N GLN A 104 15.75 21.41 -13.29
CA GLN A 104 15.59 20.23 -12.43
C GLN A 104 15.20 19.00 -13.25
N THR A 105 14.29 19.12 -14.21
CA THR A 105 13.90 18.04 -15.11
C THR A 105 15.10 17.48 -15.87
N LYS A 106 15.92 18.37 -16.46
CA LYS A 106 17.13 17.96 -17.18
C LYS A 106 18.17 17.33 -16.27
N ALA A 107 18.39 17.88 -15.07
CA ALA A 107 19.32 17.32 -14.10
C ALA A 107 18.86 15.92 -13.63
N LEU A 108 17.56 15.74 -13.41
CA LEU A 108 16.98 14.46 -13.04
C LEU A 108 17.12 13.44 -14.17
N GLU A 109 16.86 13.83 -15.43
CA GLU A 109 17.04 12.95 -16.59
C GLU A 109 18.49 12.44 -16.69
N ILE A 110 19.48 13.33 -16.56
CA ILE A 110 20.90 12.98 -16.58
C ILE A 110 21.22 12.01 -15.44
N ARG A 111 20.73 12.30 -14.23
CA ARG A 111 20.93 11.43 -13.07
C ARG A 111 20.35 10.04 -13.31
N LEU A 112 19.12 9.95 -13.80
CA LEU A 112 18.43 8.68 -14.05
C LEU A 112 19.15 7.84 -15.11
N LYS A 113 19.60 8.47 -16.21
CA LYS A 113 20.39 7.80 -17.25
C LYS A 113 21.76 7.34 -16.76
N GLY A 114 22.32 8.01 -15.75
CA GLY A 114 23.59 7.66 -15.14
C GLY A 114 23.52 6.50 -14.13
N LEU A 115 22.32 6.00 -13.79
CA LEU A 115 22.20 4.92 -12.81
C LEU A 115 22.58 3.56 -13.42
N PRO A 116 23.45 2.77 -12.76
CA PRO A 116 23.90 1.48 -13.28
C PRO A 116 22.79 0.42 -13.28
N GLN A 117 21.71 0.61 -12.51
CA GLN A 117 20.55 -0.29 -12.55
C GLN A 117 19.51 0.07 -13.64
N VAL A 118 19.66 1.20 -14.34
CA VAL A 118 18.68 1.67 -15.35
C VAL A 118 19.19 1.37 -16.76
N GLU A 119 18.35 0.69 -17.55
CA GLU A 119 18.60 0.36 -18.95
C GLU A 119 18.18 1.52 -19.87
N THR A 120 16.94 2.00 -19.71
CA THR A 120 16.38 3.08 -20.54
C THR A 120 15.59 4.09 -19.71
N VAL A 121 15.52 5.31 -20.22
CA VAL A 121 14.75 6.43 -19.64
C VAL A 121 13.99 7.11 -20.77
N ALA A 122 12.66 7.20 -20.65
CA ALA A 122 11.79 7.92 -21.57
C ALA A 122 10.97 8.97 -20.79
N PHE A 123 10.91 10.19 -21.31
CA PHE A 123 10.05 11.22 -20.73
C PHE A 123 8.64 11.11 -21.30
N ILE A 124 7.64 11.17 -20.42
CA ILE A 124 6.22 11.24 -20.77
C ILE A 124 5.69 12.56 -20.23
N ASP A 125 5.28 13.44 -21.15
CA ASP A 125 4.65 14.69 -20.78
C ASP A 125 3.21 14.48 -20.27
N GLN A 126 2.65 15.54 -19.68
CA GLN A 126 1.32 15.52 -19.07
C GLN A 126 0.20 15.28 -20.10
N ALA A 127 0.33 15.77 -21.33
CA ALA A 127 -0.68 15.56 -22.37
C ALA A 127 -0.73 14.09 -22.80
N THR A 128 0.43 13.50 -23.06
CA THR A 128 0.59 12.07 -23.40
C THR A 128 0.10 11.18 -22.25
N ALA A 129 0.40 11.54 -21.00
CA ALA A 129 -0.11 10.84 -19.83
C ALA A 129 -1.66 10.86 -19.78
N TYR A 130 -2.27 12.01 -20.07
CA TYR A 130 -3.72 12.16 -20.06
C TYR A 130 -4.41 11.38 -21.20
N GLU A 131 -3.84 11.38 -22.39
CA GLU A 131 -4.33 10.55 -23.50
C GLU A 131 -4.27 9.05 -23.15
N GLY A 132 -3.15 8.60 -22.57
CA GLY A 132 -2.99 7.24 -22.08
C GLY A 132 -4.03 6.88 -21.01
N PHE A 133 -4.24 7.77 -20.05
CA PHE A 133 -5.24 7.60 -18.99
C PHE A 133 -6.65 7.46 -19.55
N ARG A 134 -7.05 8.37 -20.47
CA ARG A 134 -8.36 8.31 -21.12
C ARG A 134 -8.58 7.02 -21.89
N LYS A 135 -7.54 6.50 -22.52
CA LYS A 135 -7.58 5.22 -23.24
C LYS A 135 -7.72 4.04 -22.28
N THR A 136 -6.94 4.01 -21.19
CA THR A 136 -6.97 2.93 -20.19
C THR A 136 -8.30 2.87 -19.46
N PHE A 137 -8.90 4.01 -19.13
CA PHE A 137 -10.14 4.09 -18.36
C PHE A 137 -11.38 4.42 -19.20
N ALA A 138 -11.36 4.07 -20.49
CA ALA A 138 -12.49 4.32 -21.39
C ALA A 138 -13.80 3.66 -20.90
N HIS A 139 -13.70 2.58 -20.12
CA HIS A 139 -14.82 1.87 -19.49
C HIS A 139 -15.33 2.55 -18.21
N ASN A 140 -14.53 3.40 -17.55
CA ASN A 140 -14.87 3.99 -16.26
C ASN A 140 -15.14 5.49 -16.37
N ARG A 141 -16.40 5.85 -16.64
CA ARG A 141 -16.82 7.26 -16.80
C ARG A 141 -16.61 8.11 -15.55
N LYS A 142 -16.93 7.58 -14.37
CA LYS A 142 -16.75 8.30 -13.09
C LYS A 142 -15.29 8.74 -12.92
N LEU A 143 -14.36 7.84 -13.18
CA LEU A 143 -12.94 8.13 -13.09
C LEU A 143 -12.47 9.14 -14.14
N LEU A 144 -13.00 9.08 -15.37
CA LEU A 144 -12.70 10.07 -16.41
C LEU A 144 -13.25 11.47 -16.10
N ASP A 145 -14.37 11.58 -15.39
CA ASP A 145 -14.99 12.85 -15.00
C ASP A 145 -14.26 13.51 -13.82
N GLU A 146 -13.72 12.70 -12.90
CA GLU A 146 -12.98 13.18 -11.73
C GLU A 146 -11.55 13.61 -12.06
N VAL A 147 -10.89 12.98 -13.04
CA VAL A 147 -9.47 13.23 -13.34
C VAL A 147 -9.30 14.21 -14.49
N LYS A 148 -8.68 15.36 -14.18
CA LYS A 148 -8.34 16.40 -15.15
C LYS A 148 -6.88 16.26 -15.55
N ILE A 149 -6.53 16.82 -16.72
CA ILE A 149 -5.16 16.84 -17.21
C ILE A 149 -4.15 17.37 -16.17
N ALA A 150 -4.54 18.36 -15.36
CA ALA A 150 -3.71 18.96 -14.33
C ALA A 150 -3.35 17.99 -13.18
N ASP A 151 -4.16 16.95 -12.98
CA ASP A 151 -3.96 15.95 -11.93
C ASP A 151 -2.95 14.87 -12.34
N LEU A 152 -2.59 14.80 -13.63
CA LEU A 152 -1.59 13.85 -14.13
C LEU A 152 -0.20 14.46 -14.16
N PRO A 153 0.72 14.03 -13.29
CA PRO A 153 2.09 14.49 -13.34
C PRO A 153 2.83 13.99 -14.59
N PRO A 154 3.70 14.81 -15.22
CA PRO A 154 4.72 14.30 -16.13
C PRO A 154 5.59 13.25 -15.43
N SER A 155 6.21 12.35 -16.20
CA SER A 155 7.01 11.27 -15.62
C SER A 155 8.22 10.88 -16.47
N PHE A 156 9.23 10.33 -15.81
CA PHE A 156 10.24 9.50 -16.48
C PHE A 156 9.87 8.02 -16.33
N ARG A 157 9.68 7.33 -17.45
CA ARG A 157 9.51 5.88 -17.52
C ARG A 157 10.87 5.23 -17.63
N LEU A 158 11.17 4.35 -16.68
CA LEU A 158 12.43 3.65 -16.56
C LEU A 158 12.22 2.18 -16.88
N LYS A 159 13.16 1.58 -17.60
CA LYS A 159 13.31 0.12 -17.65
C LYS A 159 14.57 -0.25 -16.87
N THR A 160 14.47 -1.16 -15.92
CA THR A 160 15.63 -1.62 -15.15
C THR A 160 16.41 -2.70 -15.90
N ARG A 161 17.71 -2.80 -15.63
CA ARG A 161 18.52 -3.93 -16.10
C ARG A 161 18.16 -5.23 -15.34
N PRO A 162 18.37 -6.42 -15.93
CA PRO A 162 18.20 -7.68 -15.20
C PRO A 162 19.01 -7.70 -13.90
N GLY A 163 18.42 -8.21 -12.82
CA GLY A 163 19.05 -8.27 -11.50
C GLY A 163 18.98 -6.98 -10.69
N ALA A 164 18.41 -5.90 -11.26
CA ALA A 164 18.16 -4.68 -10.51
C ALA A 164 17.09 -4.89 -9.42
N ASP A 165 17.32 -4.27 -8.26
CA ASP A 165 16.34 -4.20 -7.18
C ASP A 165 15.54 -2.87 -7.28
N PRO A 166 14.25 -2.92 -7.65
CA PRO A 166 13.42 -1.73 -7.77
C PRO A 166 13.20 -1.02 -6.43
N VAL A 167 13.22 -1.75 -5.30
CA VAL A 167 13.08 -1.18 -3.95
C VAL A 167 14.31 -0.35 -3.59
N GLN A 168 15.50 -0.82 -3.94
CA GLN A 168 16.74 -0.06 -3.74
C GLN A 168 16.80 1.16 -4.65
N LEU A 169 16.38 1.02 -5.91
CA LEU A 169 16.30 2.13 -6.85
C LEU A 169 15.33 3.21 -6.34
N ASP A 170 14.13 2.83 -5.91
CA ASP A 170 13.16 3.73 -5.27
C ASP A 170 13.78 4.46 -4.06
N LYS A 171 14.37 3.72 -3.11
CA LYS A 171 15.04 4.31 -1.93
C LYS A 171 16.12 5.32 -2.31
N SER A 172 16.89 5.05 -3.36
CA SER A 172 17.98 5.93 -3.82
C SER A 172 17.51 7.26 -4.44
N LEU A 173 16.23 7.33 -4.81
CA LEU A 173 15.59 8.48 -5.44
C LEU A 173 14.62 9.21 -4.49
N ARG A 174 14.28 8.63 -3.34
CA ARG A 174 13.48 9.31 -2.30
C ARG A 174 14.16 10.61 -1.88
N GLY A 175 13.35 11.67 -1.74
CA GLY A 175 13.81 12.99 -1.30
C GLY A 175 14.56 13.81 -2.36
N VAL A 176 14.73 13.31 -3.59
CA VAL A 176 15.27 14.12 -4.69
C VAL A 176 14.25 15.21 -5.06
N ALA A 177 14.71 16.46 -5.07
CA ALA A 177 13.87 17.61 -5.39
C ALA A 177 13.21 17.47 -6.77
N GLY A 178 11.91 17.76 -6.84
CA GLY A 178 11.12 17.64 -8.06
C GLY A 178 10.50 16.28 -8.31
N ILE A 179 10.79 15.27 -7.48
CA ILE A 179 10.09 13.97 -7.52
C ILE A 179 8.87 14.03 -6.59
N GLN A 180 7.69 13.73 -7.15
CA GLN A 180 6.46 13.55 -6.40
C GLN A 180 6.44 12.15 -5.77
N ASN A 181 6.48 11.13 -6.61
CA ASN A 181 6.45 9.73 -6.20
C ASN A 181 7.08 8.83 -7.25
N ILE A 182 7.33 7.59 -6.87
CA ILE A 182 7.88 6.55 -7.75
C ILE A 182 6.94 5.36 -7.67
N ALA A 183 6.60 4.79 -8.82
CA ALA A 183 5.76 3.61 -8.93
C ALA A 183 6.49 2.49 -9.66
N ASP A 184 6.41 1.28 -9.11
CA ASP A 184 6.74 0.06 -9.82
C ASP A 184 5.53 -0.33 -10.70
N LEU A 185 5.70 -0.21 -12.01
CA LEU A 185 4.64 -0.51 -12.98
C LEU A 185 4.54 -2.02 -13.23
N GLY A 186 5.60 -2.79 -12.96
CA GLY A 186 5.61 -4.24 -13.10
C GLY A 186 4.91 -4.96 -11.95
N ALA A 187 4.99 -4.42 -10.73
CA ALA A 187 4.28 -4.97 -9.56
C ALA A 187 2.75 -4.93 -9.78
N ALA A 188 2.22 -3.80 -10.26
CA ALA A 188 0.80 -3.66 -10.55
C ALA A 188 0.30 -4.57 -11.68
N ALA A 189 1.17 -4.97 -12.62
CA ALA A 189 0.80 -5.87 -13.73
C ALA A 189 0.66 -7.34 -13.30
N LYS A 190 1.29 -7.73 -12.19
CA LYS A 190 1.29 -9.10 -11.67
C LYS A 190 0.10 -9.40 -10.76
N TRP A 191 -0.71 -8.39 -10.46
CA TRP A 191 -1.89 -8.56 -9.65
C TRP A 191 -3.02 -9.07 -10.53
N GLU A 192 -3.21 -10.39 -10.48
CA GLU A 192 -4.45 -11.01 -10.91
C GLU A 192 -5.40 -11.01 -9.70
N PRO A 193 -6.68 -10.64 -9.87
CA PRO A 193 -7.65 -10.77 -8.79
C PRO A 193 -7.69 -12.22 -8.32
N SER A 194 -7.44 -12.47 -7.03
CA SER A 194 -7.52 -13.82 -6.45
C SER A 194 -8.95 -14.37 -6.38
N SER A 195 -9.94 -13.54 -6.72
CA SER A 195 -11.35 -13.89 -6.74
C SER A 195 -12.00 -13.34 -8.01
N THR A 196 -12.87 -14.15 -8.62
CA THR A 196 -13.75 -13.72 -9.71
C THR A 196 -14.95 -12.91 -9.21
N ALA A 197 -15.05 -12.65 -7.91
CA ALA A 197 -16.15 -11.88 -7.34
C ALA A 197 -15.97 -10.38 -7.60
N ASP A 198 -17.02 -9.77 -8.14
CA ASP A 198 -17.09 -8.32 -8.36
C ASP A 198 -17.24 -7.58 -7.04
N ILE A 199 -18.05 -8.11 -6.12
CA ILE A 199 -18.31 -7.51 -4.81
C ILE A 199 -17.97 -8.48 -3.69
N SER A 200 -17.28 -7.99 -2.66
CA SER A 200 -17.07 -8.70 -1.39
C SER A 200 -17.73 -7.95 -0.24
N VAL A 201 -18.69 -8.58 0.42
CA VAL A 201 -19.39 -8.05 1.60
C VAL A 201 -18.80 -8.70 2.84
N PHE A 202 -17.93 -7.98 3.53
CA PHE A 202 -17.31 -8.42 4.78
C PHE A 202 -18.25 -8.15 5.94
N LEU A 203 -18.55 -9.20 6.69
CA LEU A 203 -19.39 -9.14 7.87
C LEU A 203 -18.59 -8.64 9.09
N CYS A 204 -19.30 -8.01 10.02
CA CYS A 204 -18.71 -7.57 11.26
C CYS A 204 -18.17 -8.74 12.08
N ASN A 205 -16.91 -8.62 12.49
CA ASN A 205 -16.25 -9.54 13.40
C ASN A 205 -16.41 -9.11 14.85
N LYS A 206 -16.22 -10.07 15.74
CA LYS A 206 -15.99 -9.78 17.15
C LYS A 206 -14.71 -8.93 17.28
N ASP A 207 -14.74 -7.96 18.19
CA ASP A 207 -13.61 -7.08 18.49
C ASP A 207 -13.22 -6.17 17.30
N SER A 208 -14.17 -5.93 16.38
CA SER A 208 -13.94 -5.12 15.19
C SER A 208 -13.62 -3.67 15.56
N ALA A 209 -12.63 -3.08 14.88
CA ALA A 209 -12.31 -1.66 14.95
C ALA A 209 -13.21 -0.80 14.04
N VAL A 210 -14.23 -1.38 13.41
CA VAL A 210 -15.02 -0.71 12.37
C VAL A 210 -16.23 -0.02 13.00
N PRO A 211 -16.41 1.30 12.82
CA PRO A 211 -17.56 2.04 13.38
C PRO A 211 -18.92 1.47 12.98
N GLU A 212 -19.06 0.99 11.74
CA GLU A 212 -20.26 0.34 11.21
C GLU A 212 -20.64 -0.93 11.99
N CYS A 213 -19.64 -1.54 12.64
CA CYS A 213 -19.83 -2.68 13.53
C CYS A 213 -20.12 -2.26 14.98
N GLY A 214 -20.28 -0.97 15.26
CA GLY A 214 -20.56 -0.41 16.58
C GLY A 214 -19.31 -0.15 17.42
N ALA A 215 -18.13 -0.08 16.79
CA ALA A 215 -16.91 0.35 17.46
C ALA A 215 -16.95 1.87 17.73
N GLU A 216 -16.40 2.29 18.86
CA GLU A 216 -16.26 3.71 19.21
C GLU A 216 -14.77 4.07 19.28
N HIS A 217 -14.44 5.28 18.85
CA HIS A 217 -13.08 5.80 18.81
C HIS A 217 -12.99 7.14 19.51
N GLU A 218 -11.84 7.39 20.11
CA GLU A 218 -11.45 8.72 20.60
C GLU A 218 -10.19 9.19 19.87
N THR A 219 -10.13 10.49 19.58
CA THR A 219 -8.96 11.14 18.98
C THR A 219 -8.12 11.77 20.08
N ARG A 220 -6.83 11.42 20.12
CA ARG A 220 -5.84 12.02 21.01
C ARG A 220 -5.38 13.38 20.49
N ASP A 221 -4.74 14.17 21.35
CA ASP A 221 -4.23 15.50 21.02
C ASP A 221 -3.25 15.53 19.83
N ASN A 222 -2.58 14.41 19.55
CA ASN A 222 -1.66 14.26 18.41
C ASN A 222 -2.36 13.80 17.11
N GLY A 223 -3.69 13.67 17.11
CA GLY A 223 -4.49 13.19 15.98
C GLY A 223 -4.67 11.67 15.91
N ASP A 224 -4.00 10.90 16.78
CA ASP A 224 -4.13 9.45 16.78
C ASP A 224 -5.52 9.03 17.26
N GLN A 225 -6.18 8.15 16.50
CA GLN A 225 -7.42 7.52 16.93
C GLN A 225 -7.13 6.21 17.66
N TRP A 226 -7.88 5.96 18.74
CA TRP A 226 -7.83 4.68 19.46
C TRP A 226 -9.24 4.19 19.77
N ILE A 227 -9.40 2.87 19.83
CA ILE A 227 -10.69 2.20 20.02
C ILE A 227 -11.04 2.24 21.51
N THR A 228 -12.12 2.94 21.87
CA THR A 228 -12.66 2.98 23.24
C THR A 228 -13.63 1.84 23.50
N LYS A 229 -14.25 1.33 22.43
CA LYS A 229 -15.19 0.22 22.48
C LYS A 229 -15.09 -0.58 21.20
N GLU A 230 -14.93 -1.87 21.38
CA GLU A 230 -14.89 -2.85 20.31
C GLU A 230 -16.27 -3.06 19.65
N GLY A 231 -16.24 -3.25 18.34
CA GLY A 231 -17.41 -3.58 17.53
C GLY A 231 -17.94 -4.98 17.82
N LYS A 232 -19.20 -5.19 17.42
CA LYS A 232 -19.94 -6.43 17.66
C LYS A 232 -19.95 -7.30 16.42
N GLU A 233 -19.91 -8.60 16.67
CA GLU A 233 -20.05 -9.62 15.64
C GLU A 233 -21.44 -9.63 15.02
N THR A 234 -21.49 -10.01 13.74
CA THR A 234 -22.74 -10.24 13.00
C THR A 234 -23.53 -11.39 13.59
N THR A 235 -24.76 -11.11 14.02
CA THR A 235 -25.68 -12.13 14.51
C THR A 235 -26.19 -13.05 13.41
N MET A 236 -26.65 -14.24 13.77
CA MET A 236 -27.31 -15.18 12.85
C MET A 236 -28.51 -14.55 12.12
N ALA A 237 -29.30 -13.72 12.83
CA ALA A 237 -30.45 -13.04 12.25
C ALA A 237 -30.03 -12.00 11.20
N GLN A 238 -29.01 -11.19 11.50
CA GLN A 238 -28.42 -10.23 10.56
C GLN A 238 -27.86 -10.94 9.32
N ARG A 239 -27.09 -12.01 9.49
CA ARG A 239 -26.56 -12.79 8.37
C ARG A 239 -27.65 -13.33 7.46
N LYS A 240 -28.74 -13.85 8.05
CA LYS A 240 -29.90 -14.33 7.29
C LYS A 240 -30.57 -13.19 6.52
N ALA A 241 -30.70 -12.02 7.14
CA ALA A 241 -31.27 -10.84 6.49
C ALA A 241 -30.41 -10.34 5.32
N ILE A 242 -29.07 -10.29 5.49
CA ILE A 242 -28.13 -9.93 4.43
C ILE A 242 -28.24 -10.92 3.27
N ARG A 243 -28.29 -12.23 3.57
CA ARG A 243 -28.47 -13.26 2.53
C ARG A 243 -29.78 -13.07 1.75
N ALA A 244 -30.89 -12.92 2.46
CA ALA A 244 -32.19 -12.68 1.82
C ALA A 244 -32.16 -11.42 0.96
N LYS A 245 -31.45 -10.37 1.41
CA LYS A 245 -31.30 -9.15 0.63
C LYS A 245 -30.50 -9.36 -0.66
N ILE A 246 -29.43 -10.15 -0.62
CA ILE A 246 -28.66 -10.53 -1.82
C ILE A 246 -29.51 -11.37 -2.76
N ASP A 247 -30.32 -12.30 -2.24
CA ASP A 247 -31.24 -13.13 -3.03
C ASP A 247 -32.28 -12.30 -3.80
N GLU A 248 -32.68 -11.13 -3.26
CA GLU A 248 -33.65 -10.21 -3.85
C GLU A 248 -33.06 -9.26 -4.92
N MET A 249 -31.73 -9.16 -5.02
CA MET A 249 -31.07 -8.21 -5.93
C MET A 249 -31.05 -8.74 -7.38
N PRO A 250 -31.77 -8.13 -8.32
CA PRO A 250 -31.81 -8.60 -9.71
C PRO A 250 -30.46 -8.45 -10.43
N GLU A 251 -29.56 -7.60 -9.94
CA GLU A 251 -28.20 -7.40 -10.46
C GLU A 251 -27.27 -8.57 -10.14
N VAL A 252 -27.58 -9.36 -9.10
CA VAL A 252 -26.74 -10.48 -8.65
C VAL A 252 -26.92 -11.67 -9.59
N LYS A 253 -25.80 -12.16 -10.13
CA LYS A 253 -25.76 -13.37 -10.95
C LYS A 253 -25.62 -14.61 -10.07
N SER A 254 -24.66 -14.57 -9.14
CA SER A 254 -24.39 -15.64 -8.20
C SER A 254 -23.70 -15.09 -6.95
N TYR A 255 -23.74 -15.84 -5.84
CA TYR A 255 -22.88 -15.54 -4.70
C TYR A 255 -22.48 -16.79 -3.93
N VAL A 256 -21.35 -16.70 -3.24
CA VAL A 256 -20.85 -17.72 -2.31
C VAL A 256 -20.67 -17.07 -0.95
N PHE A 257 -21.04 -17.80 0.11
CA PHE A 257 -20.71 -17.42 1.47
C PHE A 257 -19.46 -18.20 1.91
N GLU A 258 -18.43 -17.47 2.34
CA GLU A 258 -17.22 -18.04 2.92
C GLU A 258 -17.22 -17.79 4.43
N ASP A 259 -17.15 -18.86 5.20
CA ASP A 259 -16.98 -18.76 6.65
C ASP A 259 -15.52 -18.44 7.01
N ARG A 260 -15.26 -18.13 8.28
CA ARG A 260 -13.93 -17.78 8.77
C ARG A 260 -12.86 -18.83 8.48
N LYS A 261 -13.23 -20.11 8.52
CA LYS A 261 -12.30 -21.21 8.32
C LYS A 261 -11.91 -21.27 6.83
N THR A 262 -12.89 -21.18 5.93
CA THR A 262 -12.63 -21.09 4.48
C THR A 262 -11.76 -19.89 4.15
N VAL A 263 -12.07 -18.71 4.71
CA VAL A 263 -11.26 -17.49 4.48
C VAL A 263 -9.84 -17.67 5.03
N TYR A 264 -9.67 -18.31 6.19
CA TYR A 264 -8.36 -18.60 6.76
C TYR A 264 -7.54 -19.58 5.90
N GLU A 265 -8.17 -20.60 5.33
CA GLU A 265 -7.51 -21.55 4.43
C GLU A 265 -7.02 -20.87 3.15
N ASN A 266 -7.85 -20.00 2.55
CA ASN A 266 -7.47 -19.17 1.41
C ASN A 266 -6.28 -18.26 1.75
N PHE A 267 -6.35 -17.58 2.91
CA PHE A 267 -5.25 -16.76 3.41
C PHE A 267 -3.95 -17.55 3.59
N ARG A 268 -4.02 -18.77 4.16
CA ARG A 268 -2.83 -19.62 4.31
C ARG A 268 -2.21 -20.01 2.97
N SER A 269 -3.04 -20.26 1.96
CA SER A 269 -2.58 -20.58 0.61
C SER A 269 -1.91 -19.37 -0.04
N GLU A 270 -2.51 -18.19 0.07
CA GLU A 270 -1.98 -16.95 -0.53
C GLU A 270 -0.67 -16.51 0.13
N TYR A 271 -0.57 -16.64 1.45
CA TYR A 271 0.58 -16.21 2.23
C TYR A 271 1.49 -17.37 2.66
N ALA A 272 1.52 -18.46 1.89
CA ALA A 272 2.30 -19.67 2.18
C ALA A 272 3.78 -19.37 2.47
N ASP A 273 4.36 -18.36 1.80
CA ASP A 273 5.76 -17.97 1.93
C ASP A 273 6.02 -16.95 3.07
N ASN A 274 5.00 -16.54 3.82
CA ASN A 274 5.12 -15.54 4.89
C ASN A 274 4.83 -16.14 6.27
N GLU A 275 5.77 -16.94 6.77
CA GLU A 275 5.64 -17.65 8.06
C GLU A 275 5.28 -16.73 9.23
N ARG A 276 5.84 -15.52 9.26
CA ARG A 276 5.58 -14.55 10.33
C ARG A 276 4.12 -14.10 10.34
N LEU A 277 3.58 -13.82 9.16
CA LEU A 277 2.18 -13.41 9.02
C LEU A 277 1.25 -14.58 9.35
N LEU A 278 1.55 -15.79 8.88
CA LEU A 278 0.80 -16.99 9.21
C LEU A 278 0.79 -17.29 10.71
N ALA A 279 1.92 -17.11 11.40
CA ALA A 279 2.02 -17.33 12.84
C ALA A 279 1.28 -16.28 13.67
N ALA A 280 1.13 -15.06 13.16
CA ALA A 280 0.43 -13.96 13.84
C ALA A 280 -1.08 -14.01 13.65
N THR A 281 -1.59 -14.77 12.68
CA THR A 281 -2.98 -14.71 12.24
C THR A 281 -3.74 -15.97 12.66
N LYS A 282 -4.95 -15.81 13.18
CA LYS A 282 -5.82 -16.91 13.61
C LYS A 282 -7.11 -16.92 12.81
N VAL A 283 -7.80 -18.06 12.83
CA VAL A 283 -9.14 -18.20 12.23
C VAL A 283 -10.12 -17.17 12.80
N ALA A 284 -10.03 -16.85 14.09
CA ALA A 284 -10.91 -15.87 14.74
C ALA A 284 -10.73 -14.44 14.19
N ASP A 285 -9.57 -14.14 13.61
CA ASP A 285 -9.26 -12.82 13.04
C ASP A 285 -9.85 -12.67 11.62
N MET A 286 -10.28 -13.77 11.00
CA MET A 286 -10.85 -13.75 9.65
C MET A 286 -12.28 -13.24 9.64
N PRO A 287 -12.65 -12.34 8.71
CA PRO A 287 -14.05 -11.99 8.48
C PRO A 287 -14.78 -13.10 7.73
N GLU A 288 -16.06 -13.24 8.02
CA GLU A 288 -16.96 -13.94 7.12
C GLU A 288 -17.32 -13.02 5.96
N VAL A 289 -17.52 -13.59 4.77
CA VAL A 289 -17.69 -12.78 3.56
C VAL A 289 -18.69 -13.40 2.60
N PHE A 290 -19.54 -12.56 1.99
CA PHE A 290 -20.25 -12.92 0.78
C PHE A 290 -19.44 -12.45 -0.43
N ARG A 291 -19.10 -13.38 -1.31
CA ARG A 291 -18.47 -13.15 -2.60
C ARG A 291 -19.55 -13.14 -3.67
N ILE A 292 -19.79 -12.00 -4.28
CA ILE A 292 -20.91 -11.76 -5.19
C ILE A 292 -20.36 -11.53 -6.60
N GLU A 293 -20.92 -12.26 -7.55
CA GLU A 293 -20.75 -12.05 -8.98
C GLU A 293 -21.98 -11.30 -9.51
N LEU A 294 -21.75 -10.21 -10.22
CA LEU A 294 -22.80 -9.41 -10.82
C LEU A 294 -23.12 -9.88 -12.25
N LYS A 295 -24.32 -9.54 -12.71
CA LYS A 295 -24.65 -9.63 -14.14
C LYS A 295 -23.90 -8.53 -14.89
N GLU A 296 -23.63 -8.79 -16.16
CA GLU A 296 -23.08 -7.78 -17.08
C GLU A 296 -23.97 -6.54 -17.11
N GLU A 297 -23.37 -5.35 -17.20
CA GLU A 297 -24.05 -4.03 -17.24
C GLU A 297 -24.97 -3.74 -16.05
N SER A 298 -24.73 -4.40 -14.90
CA SER A 298 -25.46 -4.12 -13.65
C SER A 298 -25.13 -2.75 -13.07
N ALA A 299 -26.09 -2.18 -12.32
CA ALA A 299 -25.89 -0.97 -11.54
C ALA A 299 -25.13 -1.29 -10.23
N GLU A 300 -23.82 -1.49 -10.33
CA GLU A 300 -22.95 -1.92 -9.23
C GLU A 300 -23.01 -0.99 -8.02
N GLY A 301 -23.13 0.32 -8.27
CA GLY A 301 -23.19 1.34 -7.23
C GLY A 301 -24.39 1.18 -6.30
N ASP A 302 -25.56 0.82 -6.86
CA ASP A 302 -26.79 0.64 -6.08
C ASP A 302 -26.71 -0.61 -5.21
N VAL A 303 -26.15 -1.70 -5.76
CA VAL A 303 -25.90 -2.95 -5.01
C VAL A 303 -24.96 -2.68 -3.83
N VAL A 304 -23.84 -1.99 -4.07
CA VAL A 304 -22.86 -1.64 -3.04
C VAL A 304 -23.49 -0.77 -1.95
N LYS A 305 -24.21 0.29 -2.33
CA LYS A 305 -24.86 1.23 -1.41
C LYS A 305 -25.91 0.54 -0.54
N GLU A 306 -26.71 -0.34 -1.13
CA GLU A 306 -27.74 -1.07 -0.42
C GLU A 306 -27.16 -2.10 0.57
N LEU A 307 -26.09 -2.80 0.18
CA LEU A 307 -25.41 -3.78 1.03
C LEU A 307 -24.67 -3.12 2.20
N ARG A 308 -24.05 -1.95 2.00
CA ARG A 308 -23.38 -1.21 3.08
C ARG A 308 -24.32 -0.82 4.23
N ARG A 309 -25.60 -0.61 3.92
CA ARG A 309 -26.62 -0.19 4.89
C ARG A 309 -27.16 -1.35 5.75
N GLN A 310 -26.80 -2.59 5.44
CA GLN A 310 -27.33 -3.74 6.15
C GLN A 310 -26.68 -3.90 7.53
N PRO A 311 -27.47 -4.06 8.62
CA PRO A 311 -26.91 -4.32 9.95
C PRO A 311 -26.04 -5.58 9.95
N GLY A 312 -24.83 -5.48 10.51
CA GLY A 312 -23.85 -6.57 10.53
C GLY A 312 -22.92 -6.59 9.31
N VAL A 313 -23.08 -5.68 8.35
CA VAL A 313 -22.05 -5.46 7.32
C VAL A 313 -21.01 -4.48 7.86
N GLY A 314 -19.74 -4.90 7.84
CA GLY A 314 -18.62 -4.05 8.23
C GLY A 314 -18.01 -3.31 7.05
N ARG A 315 -17.87 -3.98 5.90
CA ARG A 315 -17.30 -3.37 4.70
C ARG A 315 -17.85 -4.00 3.43
N VAL A 316 -18.08 -3.19 2.41
CA VAL A 316 -18.38 -3.66 1.06
C VAL A 316 -17.29 -3.16 0.11
N VAL A 317 -16.65 -4.09 -0.57
CA VAL A 317 -15.57 -3.84 -1.53
C VAL A 317 -16.06 -4.19 -2.93
N TYR A 318 -15.93 -3.25 -3.87
CA TYR A 318 -16.14 -3.49 -5.30
C TYR A 318 -14.77 -3.64 -5.98
N SER A 319 -14.40 -4.87 -6.30
CA SER A 319 -13.06 -5.25 -6.78
C SER A 319 -12.66 -4.55 -8.08
N PRO A 320 -13.52 -4.43 -9.10
CA PRO A 320 -13.18 -3.71 -10.33
C PRO A 320 -12.78 -2.25 -10.10
N CYS A 321 -13.44 -1.54 -9.16
CA CYS A 321 -13.04 -0.16 -8.88
C CYS A 321 -11.72 -0.07 -8.12
N LEU A 322 -11.46 -0.96 -7.16
CA LEU A 322 -10.11 -1.04 -6.56
C LEU A 322 -9.04 -1.32 -7.61
N PHE A 323 -9.38 -2.12 -8.63
CA PHE A 323 -8.47 -2.38 -9.73
C PHE A 323 -8.19 -1.14 -10.57
N ASP A 324 -9.22 -0.38 -10.89
CA ASP A 324 -9.07 0.88 -11.60
C ASP A 324 -8.26 1.91 -10.78
N LEU A 325 -8.46 2.00 -9.47
CA LEU A 325 -7.66 2.86 -8.59
C LEU A 325 -6.19 2.44 -8.54
N ALA A 326 -5.91 1.14 -8.45
CA ALA A 326 -4.54 0.63 -8.50
C ALA A 326 -3.87 0.94 -9.85
N LEU A 327 -4.61 0.80 -10.95
CA LEU A 327 -4.15 1.19 -12.28
C LEU A 327 -3.95 2.71 -12.40
N ALA A 328 -4.77 3.53 -11.76
CA ALA A 328 -4.64 4.99 -11.80
C ALA A 328 -3.30 5.45 -11.19
N GLY A 329 -2.79 4.71 -10.21
CA GLY A 329 -1.44 4.90 -9.66
C GLY A 329 -0.32 4.81 -10.72
N ARG A 330 -0.53 4.08 -11.83
CA ARG A 330 0.42 4.01 -12.98
C ARG A 330 0.48 5.31 -13.78
N PHE A 331 -0.44 6.23 -13.52
CA PHE A 331 -0.49 7.59 -14.05
C PHE A 331 -0.15 8.65 -13.00
N GLY A 332 0.23 8.26 -11.78
CA GLY A 332 0.58 9.19 -10.70
C GLY A 332 -0.65 9.82 -10.05
N VAL A 333 -1.83 9.25 -10.28
CA VAL A 333 -3.12 9.71 -9.76
C VAL A 333 -3.49 8.85 -8.54
N PHE A 334 -3.79 9.52 -7.43
CA PHE A 334 -4.25 8.90 -6.19
C PHE A 334 -5.58 9.54 -5.80
N LEU A 335 -6.66 8.80 -5.95
CA LEU A 335 -8.02 9.26 -5.65
C LEU A 335 -8.49 8.62 -4.36
N GLU A 336 -9.39 9.31 -3.68
CA GLU A 336 -10.07 8.76 -2.51
C GLU A 336 -11.14 7.78 -2.99
N ASP A 337 -11.16 6.58 -2.39
CA ASP A 337 -12.07 5.50 -2.75
C ASP A 337 -13.53 5.94 -2.72
N ASP A 338 -13.89 6.81 -1.79
CA ASP A 338 -15.27 7.28 -1.58
C ASP A 338 -15.80 8.03 -2.81
N LYS A 339 -14.98 8.89 -3.41
CA LYS A 339 -15.32 9.69 -4.59
C LYS A 339 -15.56 8.88 -5.85
N VAL A 340 -14.88 7.74 -6.01
CA VAL A 340 -14.83 7.01 -7.29
C VAL A 340 -15.51 5.64 -7.21
N CYS A 341 -15.39 4.94 -6.08
CA CYS A 341 -15.82 3.54 -5.93
C CYS A 341 -17.09 3.36 -5.12
N THR A 342 -17.47 4.33 -4.29
CA THR A 342 -18.51 4.10 -3.27
C THR A 342 -19.85 4.72 -3.60
N GLY A 343 -19.90 5.68 -4.54
CA GLY A 343 -21.14 6.35 -4.96
C GLY A 343 -21.79 7.19 -3.86
N ASP A 344 -21.07 7.49 -2.77
CA ASP A 344 -21.59 8.30 -1.68
C ASP A 344 -21.51 9.79 -2.03
N LYS A 345 -22.57 10.25 -2.70
CA LYS A 345 -23.23 11.53 -2.44
C LYS A 345 -24.68 11.28 -2.04
#